data_AF-A0A9D8Z210-F1
#
_entry.id   AF-A0A9D8Z210-F1
#
_cell.length_a   1.000
_cell.length_b   1.000
_cell.length_c   1.000
_cell.angle_alpha   90.00
_cell.angle_beta   90.00
_cell.angle_gamma   90.00
#
_symmetry.space_group_name_H-M   'P 1'
#
loop_
_entity.id
_entity.type
_entity.pdbx_description
1 polymer ?
#
loop_
_entity_poly.entity_id
_entity_poly.type
_entity_poly.pdbx_seq_one_letter_code
_entity_poly.pdbx_strand_id
1 'polypeptide(L)'
;MLKAFASLPLLAAIAVPAGAREVDRAEIAEAFAPNVAPERRVYCADTQMVTLTDGNEYRACVNWRAQSRSRLIRTYAALEGPDTDTDANLEIARTCFDLAVASQNDPYRTTFDASTFIDGARTDFTLCAANRAMMRTSEYSLRVYERGVWLG
;
A
#
# COMPACT_ATOMS: atom_id res chain seq x y z
N MET A 1 28.18 62.40 -5.76
CA MET A 1 26.85 61.77 -5.88
C MET A 1 26.89 60.75 -6.99
N LEU A 2 26.90 59.45 -6.68
CA LEU A 2 26.44 58.40 -7.59
C LEU A 2 25.95 57.24 -6.71
N LYS A 3 24.63 57.04 -6.72
CA LYS A 3 23.92 55.98 -6.01
C LYS A 3 24.18 54.66 -6.74
N ALA A 4 24.84 53.70 -6.09
CA ALA A 4 24.91 52.34 -6.59
C ALA A 4 23.54 51.66 -6.39
N PHE A 5 22.90 51.29 -7.50
CA PHE A 5 21.64 50.56 -7.52
C PHE A 5 21.85 49.13 -7.03
N ALA A 6 21.03 48.75 -6.05
CA ALA A 6 20.91 47.38 -5.56
C ALA A 6 20.46 46.44 -6.69
N SER A 7 21.09 45.27 -6.76
CA SER A 7 20.51 44.09 -7.41
C SER A 7 21.09 42.84 -6.73
N LEU A 8 20.50 42.49 -5.57
CA LEU A 8 20.65 41.14 -5.02
C LEU A 8 19.86 40.19 -5.92
N PRO A 9 20.46 39.10 -6.45
CA PRO A 9 19.68 38.06 -7.09
C PRO A 9 18.87 37.35 -6.00
N LEU A 10 17.55 37.43 -6.15
CA LEU A 10 16.58 36.66 -5.40
C LEU A 10 16.92 35.17 -5.63
N LEU A 11 17.57 34.52 -4.66
CA LEU A 11 17.60 33.06 -4.62
C LEU A 11 16.16 32.61 -4.46
N ALA A 12 15.53 32.23 -5.57
CA ALA A 12 14.32 31.45 -5.55
C ALA A 12 14.65 30.17 -4.77
N ALA A 13 14.24 30.13 -3.51
CA ALA A 13 14.17 28.91 -2.75
C ALA A 13 13.30 27.97 -3.58
N ILE A 14 13.93 26.99 -4.21
CA ILE A 14 13.25 25.86 -4.83
C ILE A 14 12.60 25.17 -3.64
N ALA A 15 11.34 25.52 -3.37
CA ALA A 15 10.49 24.78 -2.48
C ALA A 15 10.30 23.43 -3.14
N VAL A 16 11.24 22.51 -2.89
CA VAL A 16 11.00 21.09 -3.07
C VAL A 16 9.74 20.83 -2.24
N PRO A 17 8.64 20.35 -2.85
CA PRO A 17 7.46 19.99 -2.07
C PRO A 17 7.96 19.05 -0.99
N ALA A 18 7.75 19.41 0.28
CA ALA A 18 8.11 18.57 1.41
C ALA A 18 7.61 17.16 1.09
N GLY A 19 8.52 16.21 1.00
CA GLY A 19 8.17 14.85 0.66
C GLY A 19 7.26 14.36 1.77
N ALA A 20 6.01 14.06 1.45
CA ALA A 20 5.16 13.35 2.38
C ALA A 20 5.71 11.92 2.46
N ARG A 21 6.41 11.58 3.55
CA ARG A 21 6.95 10.23 3.76
C ARG A 21 5.91 9.36 4.45
N GLU A 22 5.94 8.07 4.17
CA GLU A 22 5.14 7.10 4.95
C GLU A 22 5.69 7.07 6.39
N VAL A 23 4.85 7.49 7.34
CA VAL A 23 5.13 7.47 8.78
C VAL A 23 4.70 6.14 9.39
N ASP A 24 3.57 5.62 8.93
CA ASP A 24 3.00 4.35 9.37
C ASP A 24 2.09 3.72 8.32
N ARG A 25 1.80 2.41 8.48
CA ARG A 25 0.93 1.64 7.60
C ARG A 25 0.23 0.50 8.34
N ALA A 26 -1.07 0.36 8.08
CA ALA A 26 -1.89 -0.75 8.54
C ALA A 26 -2.51 -1.50 7.36
N GLU A 27 -2.51 -2.83 7.41
CA GLU A 27 -3.29 -3.66 6.48
C GLU A 27 -4.76 -3.58 6.90
N ILE A 28 -5.60 -3.12 5.97
CA ILE A 28 -7.01 -2.85 6.27
C ILE A 28 -7.94 -3.76 5.51
N ALA A 29 -7.52 -4.42 4.42
CA ALA A 29 -8.32 -5.45 3.74
C ALA A 29 -7.43 -6.40 2.93
N GLU A 30 -7.95 -7.58 2.64
CA GLU A 30 -7.32 -8.58 1.78
C GLU A 30 -8.39 -9.20 0.86
N ALA A 31 -8.05 -9.36 -0.43
CA ALA A 31 -8.90 -9.99 -1.43
C ALA A 31 -8.07 -10.80 -2.43
N PHE A 32 -8.59 -11.93 -2.90
CA PHE A 32 -8.00 -12.62 -4.05
C PHE A 32 -8.31 -11.85 -5.34
N ALA A 33 -7.32 -11.67 -6.21
CA ALA A 33 -7.50 -10.92 -7.44
C ALA A 33 -8.52 -11.63 -8.36
N PRO A 34 -9.63 -10.98 -8.75
CA PRO A 34 -10.55 -11.56 -9.71
C PRO A 34 -9.87 -11.68 -11.08
N ASN A 35 -10.18 -12.75 -11.80
CA ASN A 35 -9.74 -13.00 -13.19
C ASN A 35 -8.23 -13.24 -13.40
N VAL A 36 -7.45 -13.48 -12.34
CA VAL A 36 -6.06 -13.91 -12.49
C VAL A 36 -6.01 -15.43 -12.47
N ALA A 37 -5.78 -16.04 -13.63
CA ALA A 37 -5.64 -17.47 -13.74
C ALA A 37 -4.38 -17.94 -12.97
N PRO A 38 -4.45 -19.06 -12.22
CA PRO A 38 -3.28 -19.66 -11.59
C PRO A 38 -2.15 -19.83 -12.61
N GLU A 39 -0.93 -19.45 -12.24
CA GLU A 39 0.22 -19.65 -13.12
C GLU A 39 0.48 -21.16 -13.27
N ARG A 40 0.09 -21.71 -14.42
CA ARG A 40 0.30 -23.11 -14.79
C ARG A 40 1.41 -23.19 -15.81
N ARG A 41 2.54 -23.83 -15.46
CA ARG A 41 3.61 -24.14 -16.42
C ARG A 41 3.68 -25.64 -16.62
N VAL A 42 3.33 -26.09 -17.82
CA VAL A 42 3.54 -27.49 -18.22
C VAL A 42 4.89 -27.57 -18.90
N TYR A 43 5.82 -28.31 -18.32
CA TYR A 43 7.09 -28.63 -18.98
C TYR A 43 7.10 -30.11 -19.34
N CYS A 44 7.24 -30.40 -20.62
CA CYS A 44 7.46 -31.76 -21.07
C CYS A 44 8.96 -31.96 -21.23
N ALA A 45 9.54 -32.74 -20.31
CA ALA A 45 10.98 -32.98 -20.27
C ALA A 45 11.46 -33.77 -21.50
N ASP A 46 10.60 -34.64 -22.04
CA ASP A 46 10.95 -35.50 -23.17
C ASP A 46 10.20 -35.10 -24.45
N THR A 47 10.96 -35.02 -25.55
CA THR A 47 10.41 -34.81 -26.89
C THR A 47 9.71 -36.06 -27.44
N GLN A 48 9.85 -37.21 -26.78
CA GLN A 48 9.33 -38.50 -27.24
C GLN A 48 7.87 -38.75 -26.83
N MET A 49 7.07 -39.18 -27.81
CA MET A 49 5.71 -39.67 -27.61
C MET A 49 5.77 -41.18 -27.34
N VAL A 50 5.01 -41.66 -26.37
CA VAL A 50 4.91 -43.08 -26.02
C VAL A 50 3.47 -43.53 -26.26
N THR A 51 3.28 -44.55 -27.07
CA THR A 51 1.95 -45.15 -27.32
C THR A 51 1.64 -46.16 -26.22
N LEU A 52 0.51 -46.01 -25.53
CA LEU A 52 0.06 -46.97 -24.53
C LEU A 52 -0.83 -48.05 -25.16
N THR A 53 -1.17 -49.07 -24.38
CA THR A 53 -1.93 -50.26 -24.82
C THR A 53 -3.35 -49.98 -25.29
N ASP A 54 -3.87 -48.79 -25.04
CA ASP A 54 -5.15 -48.30 -25.55
C ASP A 54 -5.06 -47.69 -26.96
N GLY A 55 -3.85 -47.66 -27.54
CA GLY A 55 -3.58 -47.13 -28.88
C GLY A 55 -3.40 -45.62 -28.93
N ASN A 56 -3.51 -44.92 -27.79
CA ASN A 56 -3.32 -43.47 -27.73
C ASN A 56 -1.84 -43.12 -27.50
N GLU A 57 -1.40 -42.01 -28.09
CA GLU A 57 -0.06 -41.47 -27.87
C GLU A 57 -0.05 -40.50 -26.68
N TYR A 58 0.89 -40.70 -25.76
CA TYR A 58 1.06 -39.91 -24.56
C TYR A 58 2.45 -39.27 -24.53
N ARG A 59 2.55 -38.07 -23.97
CA ARG A 59 3.83 -37.43 -23.68
C ARG A 59 4.03 -37.42 -22.17
N ALA A 60 5.21 -37.83 -21.72
CA ALA A 60 5.63 -37.69 -20.33
C ALA A 60 5.88 -36.21 -20.00
N CYS A 61 4.80 -35.46 -19.81
CA CYS A 61 4.88 -34.09 -19.33
C CYS A 61 4.94 -34.11 -17.81
N VAL A 62 5.99 -33.53 -17.24
CA VAL A 62 5.97 -33.22 -15.82
C VAL A 62 5.04 -32.04 -15.68
N ASN A 63 3.80 -32.32 -15.28
CA ASN A 63 2.90 -31.28 -14.83
C ASN A 63 3.45 -30.78 -13.50
N TRP A 64 4.41 -29.85 -13.59
CA TRP A 64 4.68 -28.91 -12.52
C TRP A 64 3.41 -28.10 -12.36
N ARG A 65 2.43 -28.69 -11.66
CA ARG A 65 1.55 -27.91 -10.79
C ARG A 65 2.44 -27.36 -9.69
N ALA A 66 3.40 -26.50 -10.05
CA ALA A 66 3.95 -25.55 -9.11
C ALA A 66 2.71 -24.90 -8.52
N GLN A 67 2.57 -25.04 -7.21
CA GLN A 67 1.41 -24.67 -6.42
C GLN A 67 0.76 -23.42 -7.02
N SER A 68 -0.51 -23.51 -7.38
CA SER A 68 -1.32 -22.42 -7.93
C SER A 68 -0.92 -21.11 -7.26
N ARG A 69 -0.12 -20.28 -7.93
CA ARG A 69 0.22 -18.97 -7.39
C ARG A 69 -1.03 -18.14 -7.45
N SER A 70 -1.65 -17.95 -6.30
CA SER A 70 -2.83 -17.12 -6.18
C SER A 70 -2.38 -15.69 -5.99
N ARG A 71 -2.88 -14.79 -6.85
CA ARG A 71 -2.61 -13.37 -6.68
C ARG A 71 -3.51 -12.84 -5.58
N LEU A 72 -2.88 -12.30 -4.55
CA LEU A 72 -3.50 -11.66 -3.42
C LEU A 72 -3.39 -10.14 -3.58
N ILE A 73 -4.46 -9.41 -3.34
CA ILE A 73 -4.49 -7.96 -3.28
C ILE A 73 -4.69 -7.59 -1.82
N ARG A 74 -3.74 -6.83 -1.28
CA ARG A 74 -3.84 -6.26 0.07
C ARG A 74 -4.05 -4.78 -0.03
N THR A 75 -5.03 -4.29 0.72
CA THR A 75 -5.34 -2.87 0.83
C THR A 75 -4.73 -2.35 2.13
N TYR A 76 -4.01 -1.24 2.03
CA TYR A 76 -3.30 -0.62 3.13
C TYR A 76 -3.82 0.79 3.36
N ALA A 77 -4.06 1.14 4.62
CA ALA A 77 -4.07 2.54 5.05
C ALA A 77 -2.63 2.95 5.33
N ALA A 78 -2.23 4.13 4.88
CA ALA A 78 -0.96 4.72 5.24
C ALA A 78 -1.13 6.13 5.76
N LEU A 79 -0.39 6.42 6.83
CA LEU A 79 -0.19 7.76 7.33
C LEU A 79 1.03 8.33 6.62
N GLU A 80 0.84 9.39 5.87
CA GLU A 80 1.93 10.21 5.36
C GLU A 80 2.12 11.43 6.26
N GLY A 81 3.37 11.86 6.41
CA GLY A 81 3.72 13.01 7.23
C GLY A 81 5.02 13.66 6.74
N PRO A 82 5.50 14.68 7.45
CA PRO A 82 6.69 15.41 7.05
C PRO A 82 7.96 14.54 7.09
N ASP A 83 8.90 14.84 6.18
CA ASP A 83 10.22 14.18 6.08
C ASP A 83 10.92 14.09 7.45
N THR A 84 10.84 15.17 8.24
CA THR A 84 11.40 15.24 9.59
C THR A 84 10.37 15.73 10.58
N ASP A 85 10.24 15.06 11.72
CA ASP A 85 9.46 15.49 12.88
C ASP A 85 10.11 14.94 14.16
N THR A 86 9.66 15.39 15.32
CA THR A 86 10.12 14.87 16.61
C THR A 86 9.57 13.47 16.86
N ASP A 87 10.36 12.60 17.49
CA ASP A 87 9.91 11.25 17.84
C ASP A 87 8.64 11.26 18.70
N ALA A 88 8.52 12.23 19.62
CA ALA A 88 7.33 12.41 20.45
C ALA A 88 6.08 12.73 19.63
N ASN A 89 6.19 13.61 18.61
CA ASN A 89 5.05 13.94 17.75
C ASN A 89 4.71 12.79 16.80
N LEU A 90 5.71 12.07 16.29
CA LEU A 90 5.50 10.86 15.48
C LEU A 90 4.79 9.76 16.25
N GLU A 91 5.11 9.58 17.53
CA GLU A 91 4.43 8.59 18.38
C GLU A 91 2.95 8.93 18.59
N ILE A 92 2.65 10.22 18.78
CA ILE A 92 1.25 10.70 18.83
C ILE A 92 0.56 10.42 17.49
N ALA A 93 1.22 10.73 16.37
CA ALA A 93 0.69 10.51 15.03
C ALA A 93 0.35 9.03 14.78
N ARG A 94 1.27 8.13 15.11
CA ARG A 94 1.08 6.67 15.01
C ARG A 94 -0.06 6.18 15.88
N THR A 95 -0.09 6.59 17.15
CA THR A 95 -1.18 6.21 18.05
C THR A 95 -2.54 6.68 17.52
N CYS A 96 -2.61 7.90 17.00
CA CYS A 96 -3.85 8.43 16.44
C CYS A 96 -4.23 7.75 15.13
N PHE A 97 -3.25 7.34 14.32
CA PHE A 97 -3.48 6.53 13.13
C PHE A 97 -4.03 5.15 13.48
N ASP A 98 -3.42 4.45 14.44
CA ASP A 98 -3.89 3.12 14.87
C ASP A 98 -5.32 3.16 15.40
N LEU A 99 -5.65 4.18 16.21
CA LEU A 99 -7.01 4.39 16.71
C LEU A 99 -8.00 4.67 15.58
N ALA A 100 -7.63 5.53 14.63
CA ALA A 100 -8.46 5.89 13.49
C ALA A 100 -8.69 4.72 12.51
N VAL A 101 -7.68 3.86 12.33
CA VAL A 101 -7.84 2.64 11.54
C VAL A 101 -8.74 1.66 12.27
N ALA A 102 -8.51 1.45 13.57
CA ALA A 102 -9.28 0.51 14.38
C ALA A 102 -10.76 0.88 14.48
N SER A 103 -11.10 2.17 14.60
CA SER A 103 -12.49 2.63 14.69
C SER A 103 -13.30 2.37 13.42
N GLN A 104 -12.63 2.33 12.26
CA GLN A 104 -13.25 2.12 10.96
C GLN A 104 -13.17 0.66 10.49
N ASN A 105 -12.40 -0.18 11.18
CA ASN A 105 -12.19 -1.56 10.79
C ASN A 105 -13.26 -2.47 11.41
N ASP A 106 -14.37 -2.68 10.69
CA ASP A 106 -15.34 -3.72 11.05
C ASP A 106 -14.81 -5.12 10.70
N PRO A 107 -14.55 -6.01 11.69
CA PRO A 107 -14.05 -7.36 11.44
C PRO A 107 -15.06 -8.27 10.72
N TYR A 108 -16.35 -7.91 10.67
CA TYR A 108 -17.40 -8.69 10.04
C TYR A 108 -17.83 -8.14 8.68
N ARG A 109 -17.18 -7.09 8.17
CA ARG A 109 -17.56 -6.51 6.88
C ARG A 109 -17.39 -7.52 5.76
N THR A 110 -18.33 -7.50 4.81
CA THR A 110 -18.30 -8.37 3.63
C THR A 110 -17.71 -7.68 2.41
N THR A 111 -17.68 -6.34 2.40
CA THR A 111 -17.08 -5.51 1.36
C THR A 111 -16.24 -4.39 1.98
N PHE A 112 -15.20 -3.94 1.27
CA PHE A 112 -14.37 -2.82 1.69
C PHE A 112 -14.62 -1.61 0.77
N ASP A 113 -15.00 -0.47 1.35
CA ASP A 113 -15.13 0.82 0.65
C ASP A 113 -14.04 1.77 1.14
N ALA A 114 -13.06 2.03 0.27
CA ALA A 114 -11.93 2.88 0.57
C ALA A 114 -12.32 4.34 0.89
N SER A 115 -13.41 4.85 0.28
CA SER A 115 -13.82 6.24 0.45
C SER A 115 -14.43 6.49 1.82
N THR A 116 -15.43 5.69 2.18
CA THR A 116 -16.05 5.69 3.51
C THR A 116 -15.01 5.44 4.61
N PHE A 117 -14.09 4.49 4.39
CA PHE A 117 -13.00 4.23 5.33
C PHE A 117 -12.10 5.45 5.55
N ILE A 118 -11.62 6.10 4.48
CA ILE A 118 -10.72 7.26 4.58
C ILE A 118 -11.41 8.41 5.29
N ASP A 119 -12.67 8.71 4.97
CA ASP A 119 -13.38 9.85 5.54
C ASP A 119 -13.62 9.67 7.04
N GLY A 120 -14.02 8.46 7.46
CA GLY A 120 -14.12 8.10 8.87
C GLY A 120 -12.77 8.17 9.59
N ALA A 121 -11.73 7.56 9.02
CA ALA A 121 -10.40 7.51 9.62
C ALA A 121 -9.78 8.91 9.73
N ARG A 122 -9.98 9.80 8.76
CA ARG A 122 -9.54 11.20 8.84
C ARG A 122 -10.23 11.96 9.96
N THR A 123 -11.52 11.72 10.16
CA THR A 123 -12.29 12.34 11.23
C THR A 123 -11.73 11.93 12.60
N ASP A 124 -11.56 10.63 12.82
CA ASP A 124 -11.06 10.08 14.08
C ASP A 124 -9.59 10.45 14.34
N PHE A 125 -8.76 10.45 13.29
CA PHE A 125 -7.38 10.92 13.38
C PHE A 125 -7.31 12.37 13.84
N THR A 126 -8.11 13.25 13.22
CA THR A 126 -8.15 14.68 13.55
C THR A 126 -8.59 14.91 14.99
N LEU A 127 -9.60 14.17 15.45
CA LEU A 127 -10.08 14.24 16.84
C LEU A 127 -9.00 13.76 17.83
N CYS A 128 -8.33 12.65 17.55
CA CYS A 128 -7.24 12.15 18.39
C CYS A 128 -6.07 13.14 18.43
N ALA A 129 -5.65 13.65 17.26
CA ALA A 129 -4.55 14.60 17.13
C ALA A 129 -4.83 15.89 17.92
N ALA A 130 -6.07 16.41 17.86
CA ALA A 130 -6.49 17.56 18.65
C ALA A 130 -6.45 17.27 20.16
N ASN A 131 -7.00 16.14 20.59
CA ASN A 131 -7.03 15.74 22.01
C ASN A 131 -5.64 15.52 22.61
N ARG A 132 -4.67 15.12 21.77
CA ARG A 132 -3.27 14.90 22.16
C ARG A 132 -2.35 16.10 21.89
N ALA A 133 -2.91 17.24 21.47
CA ALA A 133 -2.17 18.44 21.11
C ALA A 133 -1.02 18.18 20.12
N MET A 134 -1.28 17.33 19.12
CA MET A 134 -0.32 16.99 18.09
C MET A 134 0.09 18.24 17.31
N MET A 135 1.40 18.38 17.06
CA MET A 135 1.95 19.47 16.26
C MET A 135 1.89 19.13 14.78
N ARG A 136 1.84 20.15 13.93
CA ARG A 136 1.95 20.01 12.46
C ARG A 136 0.92 19.04 11.85
N THR A 137 -0.24 18.87 12.50
CA THR A 137 -1.30 17.93 12.07
C THR A 137 -1.72 18.12 10.61
N SER A 138 -1.69 19.36 10.10
CA SER A 138 -2.01 19.68 8.71
C SER A 138 -1.00 19.15 7.69
N GLU A 139 0.18 18.73 8.12
CA GLU A 139 1.22 18.11 7.28
C GLU A 139 1.08 16.58 7.23
N TYR A 140 0.13 16.02 8.00
CA TYR A 140 -0.18 14.60 7.96
C TYR A 140 -1.39 14.35 7.08
N SER A 141 -1.36 13.26 6.32
CA SER A 141 -2.48 12.86 5.47
C SER A 141 -2.66 11.36 5.48
N LEU A 142 -3.92 10.91 5.37
CA LEU A 142 -4.24 9.51 5.21
C LEU A 142 -4.50 9.21 3.73
N ARG A 143 -3.89 8.12 3.27
CA ARG A 143 -4.14 7.53 1.95
C ARG A 143 -4.45 6.04 2.08
N VAL A 144 -5.17 5.51 1.09
CA VAL A 144 -5.37 4.07 0.90
C VAL A 144 -4.77 3.66 -0.42
N TYR A 145 -4.05 2.55 -0.45
CA TYR A 145 -3.52 1.97 -1.67
C TYR A 145 -3.54 0.45 -1.62
N GLU A 146 -3.51 -0.17 -2.80
CA GLU A 146 -3.47 -1.61 -2.94
C GLU A 146 -2.09 -2.10 -3.36
N ARG A 147 -1.72 -3.29 -2.90
CA ARG A 147 -0.52 -3.99 -3.35
C ARG A 147 -0.85 -5.44 -3.68
N GLY A 148 -0.51 -5.84 -4.91
CA GLY A 148 -0.60 -7.24 -5.34
C GLY A 148 0.63 -8.03 -4.93
N VAL A 149 0.44 -9.20 -4.33
CA VAL A 149 1.49 -10.18 -4.00
C VAL A 149 1.09 -11.55 -4.56
N TRP A 150 2.06 -12.34 -4.99
CA TRP A 150 1.84 -13.73 -5.38
C TRP A 150 2.15 -14.64 -4.21
N LEU A 151 1.17 -15.45 -3.79
CA LEU A 151 1.34 -16.48 -2.76
C LEU A 151 1.50 -17.85 -3.42
N GLY A 152 2.54 -18.61 -3.06
CA GLY A 152 2.85 -19.93 -3.64
C GLY A 152 4.33 -20.12 -3.94
#